data_AF-A0A6B2D055-F1
#
_entry.id   AF-A0A6B2D055-F1
#
_cell.length_a   1.000
_cell.length_b   1.000
_cell.length_c   1.000
_cell.angle_alpha   90.00
_cell.angle_beta   90.00
_cell.angle_gamma   90.00
#
_symmetry.space_group_name_H-M   'P 1'
#
loop_
_entity.id
_entity.type
_entity.pdbx_description
1 polymer ?
#
loop_
_entity_poly.entity_id
_entity_poly.type
_entity_poly.pdbx_seq_one_letter_code
_entity_poly.pdbx_strand_id
1 'polypeptide(L)'
;MAYAAWLSIYGSGEQQRLAAEFVSYILQRAEKAGEKVYEKATRIVEEGKAWGSLTLKGFEKEVEVNGEKHKVKVIDGGAVEEDKGGRKLLRIKITAEVGRVEGEHIVDRVVREYTITYGRYGRDNVVLGFATARADAPGGREADAERYSALIKALTGKEPRIRHMKDGGIMIEYYEGHLEGFRRFTELADAIEEWLEETSRRRPTH
;
A
#
# COMPACT_ATOMS: atom_id res chain seq x y z
N MET A 1 10.10 -14.80 3.23
CA MET A 1 9.42 -15.63 2.22
C MET A 1 8.93 -14.81 1.04
N ALA A 2 8.13 -13.75 1.24
CA ALA A 2 7.66 -12.90 0.13
C ALA A 2 8.80 -12.34 -0.73
N TYR A 3 9.86 -11.80 -0.13
CA TYR A 3 11.04 -11.32 -0.88
C TYR A 3 11.76 -12.42 -1.67
N ALA A 4 11.89 -13.63 -1.12
CA ALA A 4 12.44 -14.77 -1.87
C ALA A 4 11.52 -15.18 -3.03
N ALA A 5 10.21 -15.09 -2.86
CA ALA A 5 9.25 -15.32 -3.94
C ALA A 5 9.35 -14.25 -5.04
N TRP A 6 9.52 -12.98 -4.67
CA TRP A 6 9.80 -11.91 -5.63
C TRP A 6 11.11 -12.16 -6.38
N LEU A 7 12.21 -12.44 -5.66
CA LEU A 7 13.51 -12.76 -6.26
C LEU A 7 13.47 -13.98 -7.18
N SER A 8 12.58 -14.94 -6.94
CA SER A 8 12.43 -16.09 -7.85
C SER A 8 11.86 -15.72 -9.23
N ILE A 9 11.18 -14.58 -9.36
CA ILE A 9 10.63 -14.07 -10.62
C ILE A 9 11.52 -12.97 -11.19
N TYR A 10 11.92 -12.01 -10.35
CA TYR A 10 12.56 -10.76 -10.79
C TYR A 10 14.05 -10.65 -10.39
N GLY A 11 14.57 -11.61 -9.62
CA GLY A 11 15.99 -11.67 -9.31
C GLY A 11 16.83 -11.99 -10.54
N SER A 12 18.16 -11.84 -10.43
CA SER A 12 19.07 -12.05 -11.56
C SER A 12 20.02 -13.22 -11.34
N GLY A 13 20.23 -14.01 -12.39
CA GLY A 13 21.26 -15.06 -12.44
C GLY A 13 21.10 -16.11 -11.35
N GLU A 14 22.19 -16.39 -10.63
CA GLU A 14 22.22 -17.42 -9.59
C GLU A 14 21.28 -17.11 -8.42
N GLN A 15 21.06 -15.82 -8.11
CA GLN A 15 20.15 -15.42 -7.03
C GLN A 15 18.70 -15.82 -7.33
N GLN A 16 18.26 -15.66 -8.58
CA GLN A 16 16.92 -16.06 -9.00
C GLN A 16 16.72 -17.56 -8.84
N ARG A 17 17.69 -18.35 -9.31
CA ARG A 17 17.68 -19.82 -9.23
C ARG A 17 17.60 -20.29 -7.78
N LEU A 18 18.47 -19.79 -6.92
CA LEU A 18 18.49 -20.16 -5.50
C LEU A 18 17.22 -19.72 -4.77
N ALA A 19 16.67 -18.55 -5.11
CA ALA A 19 15.41 -18.09 -4.53
C ALA A 19 14.23 -18.99 -4.95
N ALA A 20 14.17 -19.40 -6.22
CA ALA A 20 13.16 -20.33 -6.73
C ALA A 20 13.25 -21.71 -6.04
N GLU A 21 14.46 -22.26 -5.91
CA GLU A 21 14.70 -23.53 -5.21
C GLU A 21 14.32 -23.45 -3.74
N PHE A 22 14.67 -22.37 -3.06
CA PHE A 22 14.30 -22.13 -1.67
C PHE A 22 12.77 -22.06 -1.50
N VAL A 23 12.07 -21.31 -2.35
CA VAL A 23 10.60 -21.20 -2.30
C VAL A 23 9.94 -22.56 -2.52
N SER A 24 10.40 -23.32 -3.52
CA SER A 24 9.91 -24.68 -3.80
C SER A 24 10.11 -25.60 -2.60
N TYR A 25 11.30 -25.56 -1.99
CA TYR A 25 11.61 -26.35 -0.80
C TYR A 25 10.69 -26.01 0.37
N ILE A 26 10.48 -24.73 0.66
CA ILE A 26 9.60 -24.31 1.77
C ILE A 26 8.14 -24.71 1.52
N LEU A 27 7.63 -24.59 0.30
CA LEU A 27 6.27 -25.04 -0.03
C LEU A 27 6.11 -26.56 0.16
N GLN A 28 7.08 -27.36 -0.27
CA GLN A 28 7.08 -28.80 -0.02
C GLN A 28 7.09 -29.12 1.49
N ARG A 29 7.85 -28.36 2.29
CA ARG A 29 7.87 -28.53 3.74
C ARG A 29 6.54 -28.13 4.38
N ALA A 30 5.90 -27.07 3.87
CA ALA A 30 4.60 -26.60 4.34
C ALA A 30 3.49 -27.62 4.04
N GLU A 31 3.49 -28.23 2.85
CA GLU A 31 2.58 -29.32 2.48
C GLU A 31 2.67 -30.49 3.46
N LYS A 32 3.90 -30.94 3.77
CA LYS A 32 4.15 -31.99 4.77
C LYS A 32 3.72 -31.62 6.19
N ALA A 33 3.71 -30.32 6.53
CA ALA A 33 3.28 -29.82 7.83
C ALA A 33 1.75 -29.68 7.94
N GLY A 34 1.04 -29.78 6.83
CA GLY A 34 -0.42 -29.77 6.76
C GLY A 34 -0.99 -28.64 5.89
N GLU A 35 -2.20 -28.87 5.39
CA GLU A 35 -2.91 -28.01 4.43
C GLU A 35 -2.97 -26.54 4.87
N LYS A 36 -3.34 -26.26 6.12
CA LYS A 36 -3.40 -24.88 6.64
C LYS A 36 -2.05 -24.15 6.62
N VAL A 37 -0.93 -24.87 6.77
CA VAL A 37 0.41 -24.29 6.70
C VAL A 37 0.78 -24.04 5.24
N TYR A 38 0.48 -25.00 4.37
CA TYR A 38 0.66 -24.87 2.93
C TYR A 38 -0.09 -23.68 2.35
N GLU A 39 -1.39 -23.53 2.62
CA GLU A 39 -2.20 -22.40 2.16
C GLU A 39 -1.60 -21.05 2.55
N LYS A 40 -1.14 -20.93 3.80
CA LYS A 40 -0.49 -19.71 4.30
C LYS A 40 0.82 -19.43 3.58
N ALA A 41 1.65 -20.46 3.38
CA ALA A 41 2.93 -20.32 2.69
C ALA A 41 2.72 -19.92 1.22
N THR A 42 1.78 -20.57 0.54
CA THR A 42 1.39 -20.28 -0.85
C THR A 42 0.92 -18.84 -0.99
N ARG A 43 0.03 -18.36 -0.12
CA ARG A 43 -0.43 -16.98 -0.13
C ARG A 43 0.71 -15.96 -0.02
N ILE A 44 1.69 -16.21 0.87
CA ILE A 44 2.87 -15.33 1.02
C ILE A 44 3.73 -15.34 -0.27
N VAL A 45 3.84 -16.50 -0.92
CA VAL A 45 4.59 -16.64 -2.17
C VAL A 45 3.88 -15.90 -3.30
N GLU A 46 2.57 -16.08 -3.45
CA GLU A 46 1.77 -15.36 -4.45
C GLU A 46 1.83 -13.85 -4.25
N GLU A 47 1.75 -13.39 -3.00
CA GLU A 47 1.87 -11.97 -2.66
C GLU A 47 3.23 -11.40 -3.06
N GLY A 48 4.33 -12.11 -2.75
CA GLY A 48 5.68 -11.69 -3.17
C GLY A 48 5.86 -11.66 -4.68
N LYS A 49 5.32 -12.65 -5.40
CA LYS A 49 5.36 -12.67 -6.88
C LYS A 49 4.56 -11.54 -7.53
N ALA A 50 3.55 -11.02 -6.83
CA ALA A 50 2.73 -9.92 -7.32
C ALA A 50 3.38 -8.54 -7.12
N TRP A 51 4.54 -8.43 -6.47
CA TRP A 51 5.20 -7.13 -6.33
C TRP A 51 5.69 -6.61 -7.68
N GLY A 52 5.40 -5.35 -7.97
CA GLY A 52 5.70 -4.69 -9.24
C GLY A 52 4.96 -5.27 -10.46
N SER A 53 3.96 -6.14 -10.27
CA SER A 53 3.26 -6.78 -11.40
C SER A 53 2.16 -5.92 -12.02
N LEU A 54 1.74 -4.85 -11.34
CA LEU A 54 0.73 -3.91 -11.79
C LEU A 54 1.34 -2.53 -12.08
N THR A 55 0.61 -1.73 -12.85
CA THR A 55 0.92 -0.32 -13.13
C THR A 55 -0.14 0.54 -12.47
N LEU A 56 0.26 1.61 -11.77
CA LEU A 56 -0.65 2.60 -11.19
C LEU A 56 -1.37 3.37 -12.29
N LYS A 57 -0.62 3.87 -13.26
CA LYS A 57 -1.18 4.71 -14.32
C LYS A 57 -2.22 3.96 -15.13
N GLY A 58 -3.44 4.47 -15.18
CA GLY A 58 -4.56 3.84 -15.87
C GLY A 58 -5.27 2.75 -15.05
N PHE A 59 -4.86 2.51 -13.80
CA PHE A 59 -5.59 1.62 -12.90
C PHE A 59 -7.01 2.15 -12.67
N GLU A 60 -8.00 1.28 -12.86
CA GLU A 60 -9.41 1.62 -12.66
C GLU A 60 -10.12 0.50 -11.90
N LYS A 61 -10.87 0.87 -10.87
CA LYS A 61 -11.62 -0.11 -10.05
C LYS A 61 -12.80 0.53 -9.34
N GLU A 62 -13.90 -0.22 -9.28
CA GLU A 62 -15.02 0.09 -8.41
C GLU A 62 -14.88 -0.61 -7.06
N VAL A 63 -15.17 0.11 -5.99
CA VAL A 63 -15.14 -0.40 -4.62
C VAL A 63 -16.33 0.15 -3.83
N GLU A 64 -16.81 -0.61 -2.87
CA GLU A 64 -17.82 -0.14 -1.92
C GLU A 64 -17.14 0.32 -0.64
N VAL A 65 -17.46 1.50 -0.15
CA VAL A 65 -16.99 2.09 1.12
C VAL A 65 -18.20 2.65 1.83
N ASN A 66 -18.38 2.36 3.12
CA ASN A 66 -19.54 2.81 3.90
C ASN A 66 -20.92 2.49 3.29
N GLY A 67 -21.02 1.42 2.50
CA GLY A 67 -22.26 1.03 1.80
C GLY A 67 -22.49 1.76 0.47
N GLU A 68 -21.55 2.61 0.04
CA GLU A 68 -21.63 3.38 -1.19
C GLU A 68 -20.54 2.98 -2.19
N LYS A 69 -20.94 2.80 -3.44
CA LYS A 69 -20.00 2.45 -4.53
C LYS A 69 -19.24 3.68 -4.99
N HIS A 70 -17.95 3.52 -5.15
CA HIS A 70 -17.02 4.53 -5.65
C HIS A 70 -16.23 3.97 -6.81
N LYS A 71 -16.06 4.80 -7.85
CA LYS A 71 -15.18 4.50 -8.97
C LYS A 71 -13.88 5.28 -8.81
N VAL A 72 -12.77 4.55 -8.86
CA VAL A 72 -11.42 5.10 -8.74
C VAL A 72 -10.71 4.93 -10.08
N LYS A 73 -10.13 6.00 -10.61
CA LYS A 73 -9.28 5.99 -11.80
C LYS A 73 -7.98 6.72 -11.52
N VAL A 74 -6.86 6.01 -11.53
CA VAL A 74 -5.54 6.57 -11.29
C VAL A 74 -4.98 7.15 -12.59
N ILE A 75 -4.56 8.41 -12.51
CA ILE A 75 -3.97 9.16 -13.62
C ILE A 75 -2.45 9.02 -13.61
N ASP A 76 -1.85 9.15 -12.42
CA ASP A 76 -0.40 9.07 -12.23
C ASP A 76 -0.07 8.82 -10.75
N GLY A 77 1.16 8.44 -10.45
CA GLY A 77 1.63 8.36 -9.07
C GLY A 77 3.06 7.85 -8.94
N GLY A 78 3.61 8.03 -7.75
CA GLY A 78 4.97 7.61 -7.42
C GLY A 78 5.26 7.72 -5.93
N ALA A 79 6.43 7.20 -5.55
CA ALA A 79 6.93 7.24 -4.19
C ALA A 79 8.32 7.90 -4.15
N VAL A 80 8.55 8.72 -3.13
CA VAL A 80 9.81 9.41 -2.91
C VAL A 80 10.16 9.36 -1.43
N GLU A 81 11.42 9.11 -1.13
CA GLU A 81 11.95 9.21 0.23
C GLU A 81 12.26 10.66 0.61
N GLU A 82 11.97 11.04 1.84
CA GLU A 82 12.27 12.36 2.36
C GLU A 82 12.87 12.28 3.76
N ASP A 83 13.93 13.06 3.99
CA ASP A 83 14.46 13.27 5.34
C ASP A 83 13.82 14.50 5.99
N LYS A 84 13.15 14.27 7.12
CA LYS A 84 12.57 15.35 7.93
C LYS A 84 12.98 15.20 9.39
N GLY A 85 13.78 16.15 9.86
CA GLY A 85 14.26 16.17 11.25
C GLY A 85 15.08 14.92 11.61
N GLY A 86 15.91 14.44 10.67
CA GLY A 86 16.73 13.25 10.84
C GLY A 86 15.97 11.92 10.77
N ARG A 87 14.68 11.94 10.41
CA ARG A 87 13.84 10.76 10.17
C ARG A 87 13.61 10.59 8.67
N LYS A 88 13.93 9.40 8.16
CA LYS A 88 13.63 9.00 6.79
C LYS A 88 12.15 8.60 6.70
N LEU A 89 11.42 9.27 5.83
CA LEU A 89 9.99 9.09 5.56
C LEU A 89 9.81 8.63 4.12
N LEU A 90 8.71 7.94 3.86
CA LEU A 90 8.30 7.57 2.51
C LEU A 90 7.04 8.31 2.16
N ARG A 91 7.08 9.17 1.15
CA ARG A 91 5.92 9.91 0.65
C ARG A 91 5.42 9.27 -0.65
N ILE A 92 4.18 8.83 -0.62
CA ILE A 92 3.46 8.32 -1.78
C ILE A 92 2.49 9.40 -2.25
N LYS A 93 2.54 9.74 -3.53
CA LYS A 93 1.62 10.68 -4.18
C LYS A 93 0.91 9.97 -5.31
N ILE A 94 -0.41 10.05 -5.31
CA ILE A 94 -1.26 9.42 -6.33
C ILE A 94 -2.24 10.46 -6.82
N THR A 95 -2.22 10.76 -8.12
CA THR A 95 -3.23 11.58 -8.77
C THR A 95 -4.33 10.66 -9.28
N ALA A 96 -5.55 10.86 -8.80
CA ALA A 96 -6.68 10.03 -9.19
C ALA A 96 -7.96 10.85 -9.31
N GLU A 97 -8.86 10.36 -10.16
CA GLU A 97 -10.28 10.70 -10.16
C GLU A 97 -11.00 9.72 -9.23
N VAL A 98 -11.76 10.25 -8.28
CA VAL A 98 -12.66 9.47 -7.44
C VAL A 98 -14.05 10.09 -7.48
N GLY A 99 -15.05 9.28 -7.81
CA GLY A 99 -16.45 9.67 -7.83
C GLY A 99 -17.36 8.57 -7.27
N ARG A 100 -18.55 8.95 -6.83
CA ARG A 100 -19.57 8.02 -6.33
C ARG A 100 -20.38 7.49 -7.50
N VAL A 101 -20.77 6.22 -7.44
CA VAL A 101 -21.60 5.56 -8.46
C VAL A 101 -23.05 5.57 -8.00
N GLU A 102 -23.91 6.26 -8.76
CA GLU A 102 -25.35 6.31 -8.56
C GLU A 102 -26.06 5.78 -9.81
N GLY A 103 -26.61 4.57 -9.71
CA GLY A 103 -27.18 3.87 -10.87
C GLY A 103 -26.12 3.61 -11.94
N GLU A 104 -26.32 4.15 -13.15
CA GLU A 104 -25.37 4.09 -14.27
C GLU A 104 -24.45 5.33 -14.36
N HIS A 105 -24.60 6.29 -13.45
CA HIS A 105 -23.86 7.55 -13.49
C HIS A 105 -22.81 7.65 -12.38
N ILE A 106 -21.77 8.42 -12.66
CA ILE A 106 -20.76 8.79 -11.67
C ILE A 106 -20.96 10.25 -11.30
N VAL A 107 -21.24 10.51 -10.04
CA VAL A 107 -21.44 11.84 -9.45
C VAL A 107 -20.25 12.24 -8.58
N ASP A 108 -20.14 13.52 -8.25
CA ASP A 108 -19.10 14.09 -7.37
C ASP A 108 -17.67 13.68 -7.73
N ARG A 109 -17.37 13.70 -9.03
CA ARG A 109 -16.02 13.39 -9.53
C ARG A 109 -15.03 14.44 -9.04
N VAL A 110 -14.04 13.99 -8.28
CA VAL A 110 -12.94 14.83 -7.82
C VAL A 110 -11.64 14.26 -8.36
N VAL A 111 -10.95 15.07 -9.16
CA VAL A 111 -9.58 14.80 -9.59
C VAL A 111 -8.63 15.54 -8.67
N ARG A 112 -7.75 14.83 -7.98
CA ARG A 112 -6.74 15.45 -7.12
C ARG A 112 -5.55 14.55 -6.86
N GLU A 113 -4.49 15.15 -6.32
CA GLU A 113 -3.40 14.42 -5.70
C GLU A 113 -3.74 14.04 -4.25
N TYR A 114 -3.56 12.75 -3.96
CA TYR A 114 -3.65 12.14 -2.64
C TYR A 114 -2.24 11.89 -2.15
N THR A 115 -1.94 12.37 -0.94
CA THR A 115 -0.58 12.27 -0.38
C THR A 115 -0.63 11.46 0.91
N ILE A 116 0.19 10.42 0.97
CA ILE A 116 0.34 9.55 2.13
C ILE A 116 1.80 9.63 2.56
N THR A 117 2.05 9.80 3.85
CA THR A 117 3.42 9.81 4.39
C THR A 117 3.60 8.70 5.40
N TYR A 118 4.46 7.74 5.08
CA TYR A 118 4.89 6.65 5.95
C TYR A 118 6.13 7.04 6.75
N GLY A 119 6.18 6.54 7.97
CA GLY A 119 7.28 6.70 8.90
C GLY A 119 7.40 5.47 9.80
N ARG A 120 8.48 5.44 10.58
CA ARG A 120 8.67 4.46 11.65
C ARG A 120 8.40 5.10 13.01
N TYR A 121 7.62 4.42 13.85
CA TYR A 121 7.15 4.96 15.12
C TYR A 121 7.29 3.97 16.27
N GLY A 122 7.48 4.53 17.48
CA GLY A 122 7.56 3.76 18.72
C GLY A 122 8.89 3.01 18.89
N ARG A 123 9.00 2.27 20.00
CA ARG A 123 10.19 1.45 20.31
C ARG A 123 10.33 0.25 19.39
N ASP A 124 9.21 -0.22 18.86
CA ASP A 124 9.15 -1.40 17.98
C ASP A 124 9.33 -1.06 16.50
N ASN A 125 9.66 0.20 16.17
CA ASN A 125 9.92 0.64 14.81
C ASN A 125 8.76 0.31 13.83
N VAL A 126 7.53 0.54 14.28
CA VAL A 126 6.30 0.17 13.56
C VAL A 126 6.13 1.06 12.33
N VAL A 127 5.79 0.45 11.19
CA VAL A 127 5.41 1.19 9.97
C VAL A 127 4.01 1.76 10.15
N LEU A 128 3.90 3.09 10.11
CA LEU A 128 2.62 3.80 10.07
C LEU A 128 2.64 4.88 9.01
N GLY A 129 1.55 4.98 8.28
CA GLY A 129 1.27 6.06 7.33
C GLY A 129 0.19 6.97 7.85
N PHE A 130 0.27 8.24 7.47
CA PHE A 130 -0.73 9.24 7.80
C PHE A 130 -1.09 10.11 6.60
N ALA A 131 -2.35 10.52 6.56
CA ALA A 131 -2.86 11.62 5.77
C ALA A 131 -3.89 12.41 6.58
N THR A 132 -4.17 13.64 6.15
CA THR A 132 -5.19 14.50 6.76
C THR A 132 -6.21 14.88 5.71
N ALA A 133 -7.49 14.69 6.04
CA ALA A 133 -8.58 15.08 5.17
C ALA A 133 -8.67 16.61 5.08
N ARG A 134 -8.80 17.13 3.86
CA ARG A 134 -8.74 18.57 3.59
C ARG A 134 -10.11 19.23 3.82
N ALA A 135 -10.08 20.39 4.48
CA ALA A 135 -11.30 21.16 4.77
C ALA A 135 -11.89 21.82 3.52
N ASP A 136 -11.00 22.21 2.59
CA ASP A 136 -11.27 22.86 1.33
C ASP A 136 -11.50 21.88 0.17
N ALA A 137 -11.44 20.57 0.43
CA ALA A 137 -11.82 19.58 -0.58
C ALA A 137 -13.32 19.65 -0.88
N PRO A 138 -13.76 19.32 -2.11
CA PRO A 138 -15.18 19.25 -2.45
C PRO A 138 -15.95 18.31 -1.50
N GLY A 139 -17.04 18.79 -0.91
CA GLY A 139 -17.80 18.06 0.12
C GLY A 139 -17.19 18.07 1.52
N GLY A 140 -16.08 18.79 1.74
CA GLY A 140 -15.44 18.94 3.04
C GLY A 140 -14.62 17.72 3.48
N ARG A 141 -14.27 17.70 4.78
CA ARG A 141 -13.34 16.70 5.35
C ARG A 141 -13.87 15.27 5.27
N GLU A 142 -15.16 15.04 5.52
CA GLU A 142 -15.75 13.69 5.51
C GLU A 142 -15.72 13.09 4.10
N ALA A 143 -16.19 13.84 3.10
CA ALA A 143 -16.13 13.39 1.71
C ALA A 143 -14.68 13.15 1.25
N ASP A 144 -13.72 13.94 1.75
CA ASP A 144 -12.31 13.72 1.44
C ASP A 144 -11.74 12.44 2.08
N ALA A 145 -12.09 12.19 3.35
CA ALA A 145 -11.71 10.96 4.05
C ALA A 145 -12.31 9.72 3.36
N GLU A 146 -13.56 9.80 2.92
CA GLU A 146 -14.22 8.74 2.16
C GLU A 146 -13.54 8.47 0.82
N ARG A 147 -13.16 9.52 0.06
CA ARG A 147 -12.40 9.36 -1.18
C ARG A 147 -11.03 8.71 -0.96
N TYR A 148 -10.34 9.05 0.14
CA TYR A 148 -9.14 8.33 0.54
C TYR A 148 -9.45 6.86 0.82
N SER A 149 -10.50 6.54 1.57
CA SER A 149 -10.89 5.15 1.81
C SER A 149 -11.16 4.38 0.51
N ALA A 150 -11.86 4.98 -0.44
CA ALA A 150 -12.13 4.39 -1.75
C ALA A 150 -10.84 4.13 -2.54
N LEU A 151 -9.96 5.13 -2.66
CA LEU A 151 -8.67 4.99 -3.35
C LEU A 151 -7.83 3.86 -2.74
N ILE A 152 -7.74 3.82 -1.42
CA ILE A 152 -6.88 2.89 -0.69
C ILE A 152 -7.44 1.47 -0.75
N LYS A 153 -8.77 1.31 -0.61
CA LYS A 153 -9.43 0.02 -0.79
C LYS A 153 -9.29 -0.49 -2.22
N ALA A 154 -9.37 0.39 -3.22
CA ALA A 154 -9.18 0.01 -4.61
C ALA A 154 -7.76 -0.54 -4.85
N LEU A 155 -6.74 0.18 -4.38
CA LEU A 155 -5.33 -0.15 -4.61
C LEU A 155 -4.79 -1.27 -3.71
N THR A 156 -5.29 -1.41 -2.49
CA THR A 156 -4.74 -2.33 -1.48
C THR A 156 -5.70 -3.46 -1.10
N GLY A 157 -6.99 -3.31 -1.38
CA GLY A 157 -8.05 -4.22 -0.92
C GLY A 157 -8.46 -4.01 0.55
N LYS A 158 -7.86 -3.05 1.25
CA LYS A 158 -8.12 -2.74 2.67
C LYS A 158 -8.52 -1.28 2.84
N GLU A 159 -9.47 -1.02 3.73
CA GLU A 159 -9.81 0.35 4.11
C GLU A 159 -8.86 0.88 5.18
N PRO A 160 -8.47 2.17 5.12
CA PRO A 160 -7.69 2.79 6.16
C PRO A 160 -8.53 3.03 7.42
N ARG A 161 -7.86 3.30 8.54
CA ARG A 161 -8.56 3.70 9.75
C ARG A 161 -8.80 5.21 9.72
N ILE A 162 -10.06 5.61 9.91
CA ILE A 162 -10.46 7.01 10.04
C ILE A 162 -10.53 7.39 11.52
N ARG A 163 -9.92 8.52 11.87
CA ARG A 163 -9.90 9.06 13.23
C ARG A 163 -10.34 10.52 13.26
N HIS A 164 -11.44 10.78 13.95
CA HIS A 164 -11.93 12.13 14.21
C HIS A 164 -11.19 12.73 15.41
N MET A 165 -10.67 13.93 15.22
CA MET A 165 -9.90 14.67 16.22
C MET A 165 -10.79 15.69 16.92
N LYS A 166 -10.40 16.10 18.14
CA LYS A 166 -11.18 17.05 18.96
C LYS A 166 -11.33 18.44 18.33
N ASP A 167 -10.38 18.83 17.47
CA ASP A 167 -10.35 20.09 16.74
C ASP A 167 -11.14 20.04 15.41
N GLY A 168 -11.88 18.96 15.16
CA GLY A 168 -12.62 18.75 13.92
C GLY A 168 -11.73 18.29 12.75
N GLY A 169 -10.43 18.04 12.98
CA GLY A 169 -9.57 17.37 12.01
C GLY A 169 -9.96 15.91 11.81
N ILE A 170 -9.73 15.38 10.61
CA ILE A 170 -9.88 13.95 10.32
C ILE A 170 -8.53 13.42 9.87
N MET A 171 -7.99 12.48 10.64
CA MET A 171 -6.74 11.80 10.36
C MET A 171 -7.03 10.41 9.78
N ILE A 172 -6.27 10.07 8.75
CA ILE A 172 -6.37 8.80 8.03
C ILE A 172 -5.10 8.04 8.33
N GLU A 173 -5.24 6.91 9.02
CA GLU A 173 -4.13 6.08 9.47
C GLU A 173 -4.00 4.84 8.56
N TYR A 174 -2.77 4.58 8.11
CA TYR A 174 -2.41 3.44 7.29
C TYR A 174 -1.42 2.55 8.03
N TYR A 175 -1.68 1.26 8.06
CA TYR A 175 -0.77 0.25 8.62
C TYR A 175 0.14 -0.37 7.57
N GLU A 176 1.15 -1.12 8.00
CA GLU A 176 2.08 -1.88 7.16
C GLU A 176 1.36 -2.70 6.07
N GLY A 177 0.24 -3.34 6.41
CA GLY A 177 -0.54 -4.11 5.45
C GLY A 177 -1.17 -3.32 4.29
N HIS A 178 -1.22 -1.98 4.35
CA HIS A 178 -1.55 -1.14 3.20
C HIS A 178 -0.31 -0.88 2.34
N LEU A 179 0.84 -0.67 2.98
CA LEU A 179 2.11 -0.49 2.30
C LEU A 179 2.48 -1.74 1.48
N GLU A 180 2.27 -2.93 2.04
CA GLU A 180 2.37 -4.21 1.33
C GLU A 180 1.46 -4.25 0.08
N GLY A 181 0.24 -3.74 0.19
CA GLY A 181 -0.70 -3.67 -0.94
C GLY A 181 -0.22 -2.75 -2.07
N PHE A 182 0.47 -1.67 -1.73
CA PHE A 182 1.07 -0.74 -2.70
C PHE A 182 2.28 -1.33 -3.43
N ARG A 183 3.00 -2.29 -2.85
CA ARG A 183 4.15 -2.95 -3.50
C ARG A 183 3.79 -3.68 -4.79
N ARG A 184 2.51 -3.93 -5.05
CA ARG A 184 2.05 -4.52 -6.31
C ARG A 184 2.24 -3.60 -7.51
N PHE A 185 2.40 -2.31 -7.29
CA PHE A 185 2.55 -1.34 -8.37
C PHE A 185 4.02 -1.02 -8.63
N THR A 186 4.45 -1.14 -9.88
CA THR A 186 5.84 -0.94 -10.29
C THR A 186 6.36 0.45 -9.95
N GLU A 187 5.52 1.49 -10.06
CA GLU A 187 5.89 2.88 -9.76
C GLU A 187 6.16 3.14 -8.26
N LEU A 188 5.78 2.20 -7.39
CA LEU A 188 5.94 2.30 -5.94
C LEU A 188 6.87 1.24 -5.36
N ALA A 189 6.95 0.06 -5.99
CA ALA A 189 7.55 -1.15 -5.40
C ALA A 189 9.00 -0.95 -4.94
N ASP A 190 9.85 -0.37 -5.81
CA ASP A 190 11.27 -0.23 -5.54
C ASP A 190 11.53 0.76 -4.39
N ALA A 191 10.91 1.95 -4.46
CA ALA A 191 11.03 2.96 -3.41
C ALA A 191 10.44 2.50 -2.06
N ILE A 192 9.41 1.66 -2.06
CA ILE A 192 8.89 1.05 -0.84
C ILE A 192 9.92 0.07 -0.26
N GLU A 193 10.53 -0.78 -1.08
CA GLU A 193 11.49 -1.78 -0.61
C GLU A 193 12.77 -1.15 -0.08
N GLU A 194 13.34 -0.18 -0.81
CA GLU A 194 14.53 0.57 -0.39
C GLU A 194 14.29 1.22 0.98
N TRP A 195 13.17 1.94 1.13
CA TRP A 195 12.82 2.58 2.38
C TRP A 195 12.62 1.59 3.52
N LEU A 196 11.98 0.44 3.26
CA LEU A 196 11.79 -0.60 4.26
C LEU A 196 13.13 -1.18 4.71
N GLU A 197 14.06 -1.44 3.78
CA GLU A 197 15.38 -1.99 4.08
C GLU A 197 16.20 -1.03 4.94
N GLU A 198 16.33 0.23 4.52
CA GLU A 198 17.15 1.21 5.21
C GLU A 198 16.61 1.57 6.59
N THR A 199 15.29 1.67 6.72
CA THR A 199 14.66 2.01 8.01
C THR A 199 14.51 0.82 8.95
N SER A 200 14.73 -0.41 8.47
CA SER A 200 14.77 -1.62 9.31
C SER A 200 16.05 -1.71 10.15
N ARG A 201 17.16 -1.16 9.65
CA ARG A 201 18.46 -1.20 10.32
C ARG A 201 18.40 -0.25 11.52
N ARG A 202 18.47 -0.81 12.73
CA ARG A 202 18.62 -0.01 13.96
C ARG A 202 19.83 0.92 13.77
N ARG A 203 19.62 2.24 13.80
CA ARG A 203 20.75 3.17 13.95
C ARG A 203 21.51 2.77 15.21
N PRO A 204 22.84 2.61 15.16
CA PRO A 204 23.64 2.58 16.38
C PRO A 204 23.33 3.87 17.13
N THR A 205 22.92 3.75 18.39
CA THR A 205 22.96 4.89 19.31
C THR A 205 24.42 5.25 19.48
N HIS A 206 24.87 6.31 18.79
CA HIS A 206 26.14 6.97 19.09
C HIS A 206 25.99 7.82 20.35
#